data_AF-A0A9X1UGV6-F1
#
_entry.id   AF-A0A9X1UGV6-F1
#
_cell.length_a   1.000
_cell.length_b   1.000
_cell.length_c   1.000
_cell.angle_alpha   90.00
_cell.angle_beta   90.00
_cell.angle_gamma   90.00
#
_symmetry.space_group_name_H-M   'P 1'
#
loop_
_entity.id
_entity.type
_entity.pdbx_description
1 polymer ?
#
loop_
_entity_poly.entity_id
_entity_poly.type
_entity_poly.pdbx_seq_one_letter_code
_entity_poly.pdbx_strand_id
1 'polypeptide(L)'
;MKTTRKPSPAATVTPPPAPTITPPPAPKRGPANTASVLTFFWSQCDASAMSAGDLEWLGNASLHVQTMASGLSAALSGFGNLLSANPNGAEEIGARTMEQVLWRAADTLDTIAALEFIASEAEFELRSRIARRPHSHLQDVEHSSQGASHA
;
A
#
# COMPACT_ATOMS: atom_id res chain seq x y z
N MET A 1 -68.96 14.10 46.33
CA MET A 1 -69.04 13.13 45.23
C MET A 1 -67.71 13.13 44.50
N LYS A 2 -66.92 12.05 44.62
CA LYS A 2 -65.59 11.89 44.00
C LYS A 2 -65.77 11.12 42.69
N THR A 3 -65.41 11.71 41.55
CA THR A 3 -65.39 11.06 40.24
C THR A 3 -63.96 10.67 39.87
N THR A 4 -63.62 9.40 40.08
CA THR A 4 -62.33 8.81 39.71
C THR A 4 -62.33 8.50 38.21
N ARG A 5 -61.60 9.27 37.39
CA ARG A 5 -61.34 8.94 35.98
C ARG A 5 -60.26 7.85 35.89
N LYS A 6 -60.63 6.71 35.30
CA LYS A 6 -59.75 5.59 34.94
C LYS A 6 -58.83 6.00 33.78
N PRO A 7 -57.49 5.78 33.85
CA PRO A 7 -56.61 6.08 32.71
C PRO A 7 -56.74 5.00 31.63
N SER A 8 -56.80 5.45 30.37
CA SER A 8 -56.84 4.62 29.16
C SER A 8 -55.46 3.99 28.90
N PRO A 9 -55.37 2.71 28.47
CA PRO A 9 -54.08 2.08 28.19
C PRO A 9 -53.42 2.72 26.96
N ALA A 10 -52.14 3.08 27.12
CA ALA A 10 -51.30 3.60 26.05
C ALA A 10 -51.16 2.55 24.95
N ALA A 11 -51.50 2.91 23.71
CA ALA A 11 -51.22 2.08 22.55
C ALA A 11 -49.70 2.06 22.33
N THR A 12 -49.07 0.90 22.56
CA THR A 12 -47.68 0.64 22.18
C THR A 12 -47.60 0.66 20.65
N VAL A 13 -47.08 1.76 20.09
CA VAL A 13 -46.75 1.85 18.68
C VAL A 13 -45.45 1.09 18.46
N THR A 14 -45.52 -0.10 17.88
CA THR A 14 -44.35 -0.87 17.46
C THR A 14 -43.67 -0.12 16.29
N PRO A 15 -42.37 0.20 16.37
CA PRO A 15 -41.67 0.82 15.24
C PRO A 15 -41.60 -0.16 14.06
N PRO A 16 -41.68 0.32 12.81
CA PRO A 16 -41.49 -0.51 11.63
C PRO A 16 -40.07 -1.12 11.62
N PRO A 17 -39.89 -2.34 11.10
CA PRO A 17 -38.57 -2.96 11.00
C PRO A 17 -37.64 -2.08 10.16
N ALA A 18 -36.43 -1.85 10.66
CA ALA A 18 -35.40 -1.13 9.93
C ALA A 18 -35.13 -1.82 8.58
N PRO A 19 -34.96 -1.08 7.48
CA PRO A 19 -34.59 -1.69 6.21
C PRO A 19 -33.24 -2.38 6.38
N THR A 20 -33.21 -3.69 6.14
CA THR A 20 -31.97 -4.44 6.01
C THR A 20 -31.22 -3.90 4.79
N ILE A 21 -30.28 -2.98 5.02
CA ILE A 21 -29.33 -2.58 3.99
C ILE A 21 -28.39 -3.77 3.80
N THR A 22 -28.68 -4.60 2.81
CA THR A 22 -27.74 -5.62 2.35
C THR A 22 -26.47 -4.88 1.93
N PRO A 23 -25.31 -5.15 2.56
CA PRO A 23 -24.06 -4.54 2.13
C PRO A 23 -23.81 -4.90 0.66
N PRO A 24 -23.31 -3.97 -0.16
CA PRO A 24 -22.96 -4.29 -1.53
C PRO A 24 -22.02 -5.50 -1.53
N PRO A 25 -22.19 -6.44 -2.48
CA PRO A 25 -21.32 -7.60 -2.56
C PRO A 25 -19.87 -7.11 -2.57
N ALA A 26 -19.04 -7.69 -1.69
CA ALA A 26 -17.62 -7.41 -1.67
C ALA A 26 -17.07 -7.52 -3.10
N PRO A 27 -16.20 -6.60 -3.55
CA PRO A 27 -15.59 -6.68 -4.86
C PRO A 27 -15.09 -8.10 -5.07
N LYS A 28 -15.54 -8.77 -6.14
CA LYS A 28 -15.04 -10.10 -6.49
C LYS A 28 -13.52 -9.98 -6.52
N ARG A 29 -12.82 -10.72 -5.65
CA ARG A 29 -11.36 -10.76 -5.67
C ARG A 29 -10.98 -11.09 -7.11
N GLY A 30 -10.39 -10.13 -7.81
CA GLY A 30 -9.86 -10.35 -9.14
C GLY A 30 -8.84 -11.50 -9.10
N PRO A 31 -8.48 -12.06 -10.26
CA PRO A 31 -7.32 -12.95 -10.33
C PRO A 31 -6.13 -12.29 -9.61
N ALA A 32 -5.31 -13.09 -8.93
CA ALA A 32 -4.16 -12.60 -8.17
C ALA A 32 -3.34 -11.65 -9.04
N ASN A 33 -3.32 -10.37 -8.68
CA ASN A 33 -2.53 -9.37 -9.37
C ASN A 33 -1.13 -9.28 -8.77
N THR A 34 -0.18 -8.74 -9.54
CA THR A 34 1.22 -8.63 -9.14
C THR A 34 1.38 -7.96 -7.77
N ALA A 35 0.62 -6.90 -7.50
CA ALA A 35 0.59 -6.23 -6.21
C ALA A 35 0.24 -7.17 -5.04
N SER A 36 -0.82 -7.97 -5.19
CA SER A 36 -1.24 -8.94 -4.16
C SER A 36 -0.17 -10.02 -3.91
N VAL A 37 0.51 -10.45 -4.97
CA VAL A 37 1.61 -11.43 -4.89
C VAL A 37 2.81 -10.84 -4.16
N LEU A 38 3.21 -9.62 -4.51
CA LEU A 38 4.31 -8.90 -3.84
C LEU A 38 4.01 -8.69 -2.36
N THR A 39 2.81 -8.24 -2.04
CA THR A 39 2.36 -8.01 -0.66
C THR A 39 2.36 -9.32 0.14
N PHE A 40 1.89 -10.41 -0.46
CA PHE A 40 1.91 -11.72 0.16
C PHE A 40 3.34 -12.20 0.46
N PHE A 41 4.26 -12.10 -0.50
CA PHE A 41 5.64 -12.49 -0.26
C PHE A 41 6.29 -11.64 0.82
N TRP A 42 6.09 -10.32 0.77
CA TRP A 42 6.60 -9.42 1.80
C TRP A 42 6.06 -9.77 3.19
N SER A 43 4.78 -10.12 3.31
CA SER A 43 4.20 -10.48 4.62
C SER A 43 4.78 -11.76 5.23
N GLN A 44 5.48 -12.59 4.45
CA GLN A 44 6.19 -13.77 4.93
C GLN A 44 7.67 -13.48 5.23
N CYS A 45 8.18 -12.32 4.82
CA CYS A 45 9.56 -11.91 5.07
C CYS A 45 9.69 -11.21 6.43
N ASP A 46 10.70 -11.62 7.20
CA ASP A 46 11.14 -10.85 8.37
C ASP A 46 12.26 -9.89 7.96
N ALA A 47 11.90 -8.64 7.68
CA ALA A 47 12.85 -7.59 7.28
C ALA A 47 13.96 -7.35 8.34
N SER A 48 13.70 -7.67 9.61
CA SER A 48 14.68 -7.53 10.68
C SER A 48 15.76 -8.62 10.65
N ALA A 49 15.47 -9.76 10.03
CA ALA A 49 16.41 -10.87 9.85
C ALA A 49 17.16 -10.82 8.50
N MET A 50 16.72 -9.99 7.55
CA MET A 50 17.36 -9.87 6.23
C MET A 50 18.79 -9.31 6.31
N SER A 51 19.65 -9.65 5.33
CA SER A 51 20.99 -9.07 5.26
C SER A 51 20.95 -7.60 4.85
N ALA A 52 22.00 -6.83 5.15
CA ALA A 52 22.07 -5.43 4.72
C ALA A 52 22.06 -5.29 3.19
N GLY A 53 22.70 -6.23 2.46
CA GLY A 53 22.70 -6.24 1.00
C GLY A 53 21.33 -6.51 0.40
N ASP A 54 20.52 -7.38 1.02
CA ASP A 54 19.15 -7.63 0.55
C ASP A 54 18.24 -6.43 0.80
N LEU A 55 18.41 -5.74 1.94
CA LEU A 55 17.69 -4.51 2.25
C LEU A 55 18.08 -3.35 1.31
N GLU A 56 19.36 -3.21 0.97
CA GLU A 56 19.83 -2.24 -0.03
C GLU A 56 19.26 -2.55 -1.42
N TRP A 57 19.26 -3.83 -1.81
CA TRP A 57 18.69 -4.26 -3.08
C TRP A 57 17.18 -3.96 -3.15
N LEU A 58 16.43 -4.24 -2.07
CA LEU A 58 15.00 -3.92 -1.98
C LEU A 58 14.74 -2.42 -1.93
N GLY A 59 15.57 -1.64 -1.22
CA GLY A 59 15.47 -0.17 -1.19
C GLY A 59 15.67 0.45 -2.59
N ASN A 60 16.49 -0.19 -3.44
CA ASN A 60 16.65 0.24 -4.83
C ASN A 60 15.43 -0.07 -5.73
N ALA A 61 14.42 -0.78 -5.24
CA ALA A 61 13.18 -1.01 -5.99
C ALA A 61 12.43 0.32 -6.28
N SER A 62 12.68 1.40 -5.52
CA SER A 62 12.13 2.73 -5.81
C SER A 62 12.54 3.27 -7.20
N LEU A 63 13.70 2.87 -7.74
CA LEU A 63 14.08 3.21 -9.13
C LEU A 63 13.20 2.49 -10.15
N HIS A 64 12.81 1.24 -9.86
CA HIS A 64 11.88 0.48 -10.69
C HIS A 64 10.47 1.09 -10.61
N VAL A 65 10.04 1.49 -9.41
CA VAL A 65 8.79 2.24 -9.19
C VAL A 65 8.74 3.49 -10.06
N GLN A 66 9.79 4.32 -10.03
CA GLN A 66 9.87 5.53 -10.83
C GLN A 66 9.74 5.24 -12.34
N THR A 67 10.41 4.18 -12.81
CA THR A 67 10.36 3.76 -14.21
C THR A 67 8.96 3.31 -14.61
N MET A 68 8.31 2.49 -13.77
CA MET A 68 6.94 2.03 -14.00
C MET A 68 5.94 3.19 -14.00
N ALA A 69 6.04 4.11 -13.04
CA ALA A 69 5.18 5.29 -12.96
C ALA A 69 5.33 6.20 -14.18
N SER A 70 6.56 6.43 -14.63
CA SER A 70 6.85 7.22 -15.83
C SER A 70 6.28 6.56 -17.09
N GLY A 71 6.44 5.24 -17.24
CA GLY A 71 5.87 4.48 -18.34
C GLY A 71 4.35 4.53 -18.37
N LEU A 72 3.70 4.38 -17.20
CA LEU A 72 2.25 4.49 -17.08
C LEU A 72 1.75 5.88 -17.46
N SER A 73 2.41 6.93 -16.97
CA SER A 73 2.09 8.32 -17.31
C SER A 73 2.19 8.59 -18.82
N ALA A 74 3.26 8.12 -19.46
CA ALA A 74 3.44 8.25 -20.90
C ALA A 74 2.34 7.53 -21.69
N ALA A 75 1.98 6.31 -21.28
CA ALA A 75 0.92 5.54 -21.91
C ALA A 75 -0.45 6.25 -21.79
N LEU A 76 -0.83 6.68 -20.58
CA LEU A 76 -2.09 7.40 -20.34
C LEU A 76 -2.15 8.73 -21.09
N SER A 77 -1.04 9.45 -21.17
CA SER A 77 -0.94 10.69 -21.95
C SER A 77 -1.13 10.42 -23.45
N GLY A 78 -0.54 9.34 -23.98
CA GLY A 78 -0.77 8.90 -25.36
C GLY A 78 -2.24 8.61 -25.65
N PHE A 79 -2.93 7.91 -24.73
CA PHE A 79 -4.36 7.68 -24.83
C PHE A 79 -5.18 8.98 -24.76
N GLY A 80 -4.85 9.88 -23.82
CA GLY A 80 -5.50 11.18 -23.71
C GLY A 80 -5.35 12.03 -24.97
N ASN A 81 -4.17 12.00 -25.59
CA ASN A 81 -3.91 12.67 -26.86
C ASN A 81 -4.73 12.06 -28.01
N LEU A 82 -4.83 10.74 -28.07
CA LEU A 82 -5.65 10.06 -29.09
C LEU A 82 -7.14 10.41 -28.96
N LEU A 83 -7.65 10.44 -27.73
CA LEU A 83 -9.03 10.83 -27.43
C LEU A 83 -9.32 12.31 -27.73
N SER A 84 -8.35 13.20 -27.50
CA SER A 84 -8.53 14.64 -27.72
C SER A 84 -8.34 15.06 -29.16
N ALA A 85 -7.48 14.37 -29.92
CA ALA A 85 -7.20 14.68 -31.32
C ALA A 85 -8.23 14.11 -32.30
N ASN A 86 -9.00 13.09 -31.91
CA ASN A 86 -10.00 12.46 -32.76
C ASN A 86 -11.40 12.55 -32.12
N PRO A 87 -12.38 13.25 -32.74
CA PRO A 87 -13.75 13.33 -32.24
C PRO A 87 -14.45 11.96 -32.16
N ASN A 88 -13.99 10.97 -32.92
CA ASN A 88 -14.43 9.58 -32.86
C ASN A 88 -13.41 8.67 -32.15
N GLY A 89 -12.38 9.23 -31.50
CA GLY A 89 -11.29 8.45 -30.90
C GLY A 89 -11.76 7.46 -29.84
N ALA A 90 -12.82 7.78 -29.11
CA ALA A 90 -13.44 6.85 -28.16
C ALA A 90 -14.13 5.66 -28.86
N GLU A 91 -14.67 5.87 -30.06
CA GLU A 91 -15.32 4.84 -30.87
C GLU A 91 -14.27 3.94 -31.56
N GLU A 92 -13.16 4.53 -32.03
CA GLU A 92 -12.01 3.80 -32.61
C GLU A 92 -11.28 2.93 -31.58
N ILE A 93 -11.11 3.42 -30.35
CA ILE A 93 -10.53 2.62 -29.26
C ILE A 93 -11.51 1.50 -28.89
N GLY A 94 -12.82 1.78 -28.91
CA GLY A 94 -13.86 0.86 -28.51
C GLY A 94 -13.97 0.73 -26.99
N ALA A 95 -15.20 0.68 -26.47
CA ALA A 95 -15.48 0.70 -25.03
C ALA A 95 -14.78 -0.43 -24.24
N ARG A 96 -14.67 -1.64 -24.82
CA ARG A 96 -13.97 -2.78 -24.18
C ARG A 96 -12.47 -2.54 -24.04
N THR A 97 -11.85 -1.83 -24.98
CA THR A 97 -10.42 -1.51 -24.93
C THR A 97 -10.15 -0.44 -23.88
N MET A 98 -11.03 0.56 -23.77
CA MET A 98 -10.91 1.60 -22.74
C MET A 98 -11.02 1.00 -21.33
N GLU A 99 -12.00 0.13 -21.10
CA GLU A 99 -12.15 -0.60 -19.84
C GLU A 99 -10.89 -1.40 -19.50
N GLN A 100 -10.32 -2.13 -20.47
CA GLN A 100 -9.10 -2.90 -20.27
C GLN A 100 -7.88 -2.01 -19.96
N VAL A 101 -7.75 -0.86 -20.62
CA VAL A 101 -6.65 0.10 -20.36
C VAL A 101 -6.76 0.65 -18.94
N LEU A 102 -7.96 1.06 -18.51
CA LEU A 102 -8.18 1.57 -17.15
C LEU A 102 -7.91 0.49 -16.10
N TRP A 103 -8.36 -0.74 -16.32
CA TRP A 103 -8.06 -1.86 -15.43
C TRP A 103 -6.56 -2.14 -15.33
N ARG A 104 -5.84 -2.15 -16.46
CA ARG A 104 -4.37 -2.32 -16.46
C ARG A 104 -3.65 -1.17 -15.78
N ALA A 105 -4.15 0.06 -15.94
CA ALA A 105 -3.59 1.23 -15.28
C ALA A 105 -3.75 1.12 -13.76
N ALA A 106 -4.94 0.74 -13.28
CA ALA A 106 -5.20 0.48 -11.86
C ALA A 106 -4.26 -0.63 -11.33
N ASP A 107 -4.11 -1.72 -12.07
CA ASP A 107 -3.23 -2.83 -11.67
C ASP A 107 -1.75 -2.44 -11.59
N THR A 108 -1.31 -1.58 -12.51
CA THR A 108 0.05 -1.02 -12.51
C THR A 108 0.26 -0.09 -11.32
N LEU A 109 -0.74 0.73 -10.97
CA LEU A 109 -0.70 1.60 -9.79
C LEU A 109 -0.64 0.79 -8.49
N ASP A 110 -1.44 -0.27 -8.36
CA ASP A 110 -1.38 -1.16 -7.20
C ASP A 110 0.01 -1.80 -7.06
N THR A 111 0.61 -2.20 -8.19
CA THR A 111 1.96 -2.79 -8.21
C THR A 111 3.03 -1.76 -7.80
N ILE A 112 2.93 -0.53 -8.30
CA ILE A 112 3.78 0.59 -7.90
C ILE A 112 3.68 0.82 -6.39
N ALA A 113 2.46 0.89 -5.85
CA ALA A 113 2.24 1.11 -4.43
C ALA A 113 2.84 0.00 -3.56
N ALA A 114 2.68 -1.27 -3.97
CA ALA A 114 3.26 -2.41 -3.26
C ALA A 114 4.80 -2.37 -3.27
N LEU A 115 5.42 -2.08 -4.41
CA LEU A 115 6.88 -1.98 -4.52
C LEU A 115 7.43 -0.81 -3.70
N GLU A 116 6.77 0.34 -3.72
CA GLU A 116 7.23 1.52 -2.97
C GLU A 116 7.13 1.31 -1.46
N PHE A 117 6.07 0.62 -1.01
CA PHE A 117 5.93 0.22 0.39
C PHE A 117 7.10 -0.68 0.82
N ILE A 118 7.39 -1.73 0.04
CA ILE A 118 8.49 -2.67 0.33
C ILE A 118 9.84 -1.93 0.35
N ALA A 119 10.10 -1.07 -0.64
CA ALA A 119 11.33 -0.29 -0.72
C ALA A 119 11.50 0.62 0.50
N SER A 120 10.43 1.31 0.90
CA SER A 120 10.42 2.21 2.06
C SER A 120 10.69 1.46 3.37
N GLU A 121 10.06 0.30 3.57
CA GLU A 121 10.29 -0.52 4.77
C GLU A 121 11.73 -1.07 4.81
N ALA A 122 12.26 -1.50 3.67
CA ALA A 122 13.63 -1.99 3.57
C ALA A 122 14.65 -0.89 3.88
N GLU A 123 14.43 0.32 3.35
CA GLU A 123 15.27 1.48 3.64
C GLU A 123 15.15 1.91 5.11
N PHE A 124 13.94 1.90 5.68
CA PHE A 124 13.71 2.20 7.08
C PHE A 124 14.49 1.25 8.00
N GLU A 125 14.46 -0.06 7.75
CA GLU A 125 15.22 -1.02 8.53
C GLU A 125 16.73 -0.84 8.36
N LEU A 126 17.21 -0.59 7.14
CA LEU A 126 18.63 -0.32 6.88
C LEU A 126 19.11 0.90 7.68
N ARG A 127 18.38 2.02 7.60
CA ARG A 127 18.68 3.25 8.35
C ARG A 127 18.61 3.00 9.87
N SER A 128 17.62 2.25 10.33
CA SER A 128 17.47 1.88 11.74
C SER A 128 18.64 1.04 12.25
N ARG A 129 19.20 0.14 11.44
CA ARG A 129 20.40 -0.63 11.78
C ARG A 129 21.65 0.23 11.84
N ILE A 130 21.80 1.18 10.90
CA ILE A 130 22.92 2.13 10.92
C ILE A 130 22.85 3.01 12.18
N ALA A 131 21.67 3.53 12.52
CA ALA A 131 21.45 4.33 13.73
C ALA A 131 21.68 3.53 15.03
N ARG A 132 21.35 2.22 15.04
CA ARG A 132 21.64 1.29 16.14
C ARG A 132 23.10 0.83 16.22
N ARG A 133 24.00 1.32 15.36
CA ARG A 133 25.46 1.14 15.49
C ARG A 133 26.17 2.37 16.11
N PRO A 134 25.80 2.88 17.30
CA PRO A 134 26.65 3.85 17.97
C PRO A 134 27.85 3.15 18.64
N HIS A 135 29.05 3.44 18.12
CA HIS A 135 30.32 3.55 18.86
C HIS A 135 30.92 2.34 19.61
N SER A 136 30.76 1.09 19.17
CA SER A 136 31.54 -0.02 19.74
C SER A 136 32.97 -0.18 19.16
N HIS A 137 33.43 0.70 18.26
CA HIS A 137 34.78 0.59 17.68
C HIS A 137 35.82 1.59 18.26
N LEU A 138 35.42 2.60 19.03
CA LEU A 138 36.37 3.62 19.52
C LEU A 138 36.87 3.39 20.95
N GLN A 139 36.34 2.41 21.70
CA GLN A 139 36.80 2.13 23.07
C GLN A 139 37.88 1.04 23.18
N ASP A 140 38.12 0.25 22.12
CA ASP A 140 39.09 -0.87 22.19
C ASP A 140 40.53 -0.47 21.78
N VAL A 141 40.75 0.77 21.35
CA VAL A 141 42.08 1.25 20.94
C VAL A 141 42.81 2.03 22.04
N GLU A 142 42.10 2.63 23.00
CA GLU A 142 42.76 3.40 24.08
C GLU A 142 43.24 2.56 25.27
N HIS A 143 42.70 1.36 25.52
CA HIS A 143 43.17 0.53 26.64
C HIS A 143 44.42 -0.32 26.33
N SER A 144 44.83 -0.44 25.05
CA SER A 144 46.02 -1.24 24.70
C SER A 144 47.34 -0.46 24.71
N SER A 145 47.34 0.86 24.92
CA SER A 145 48.56 1.68 24.86
C SER A 145 49.19 2.01 26.22
N GLN A 146 48.62 1.55 27.34
CA GLN A 146 49.06 1.97 28.69
C GLN A 146 49.81 0.91 29.50
N GLY A 147 50.13 -0.26 28.92
CA GLY A 147 50.74 -1.39 29.64
C GLY A 147 52.21 -1.70 29.34
N ALA A 148 52.87 -0.99 28.42
CA ALA A 148 54.23 -1.34 27.95
C ALA A 148 55.27 -0.28 28.32
N SER A 149 55.39 0.07 29.59
CA SER A 149 56.61 0.72 30.11
C SER A 149 56.67 0.55 31.63
N HIS A 150 57.23 -0.57 32.10
CA HIS A 150 57.98 -0.72 33.35
C HIS A 150 58.22 -2.21 33.63
N ALA A 151 59.40 -2.70 33.27
CA ALA A 151 60.26 -3.64 34.02
C ALA A 151 61.38 -4.15 33.09
#